data_AF-A0A965JS41-F1
#
_entry.id   AF-A0A965JS41-F1
#
_cell.length_a   1.000
_cell.length_b   1.000
_cell.length_c   1.000
_cell.angle_alpha   90.00
_cell.angle_beta   90.00
_cell.angle_gamma   90.00
#
_symmetry.space_group_name_H-M   'P 1'
#
loop_
_entity.id
_entity.type
_entity.pdbx_description
1 polymer ?
#
loop_
_entity_poly.entity_id
_entity_poly.type
_entity_poly.pdbx_seq_one_letter_code
_entity_poly.pdbx_strand_id
1 'polypeptide(L)'
;MDYELVDDIVAEVVEVIEFEMTSECTCEVFDEDTDSSYPSAECFGCWDDDKDNFRFAVVNPWLERNGWDDDTLIYVFSGNMNWNRVAGWTNIRASEVIDALTLRGDFRLRYKLDGKQLTCVRSSHDEMGALFTFSKAEEDAE
;
A
#
# COMPACT_ATOMS: atom_id res chain seq x y z
N MET A 1 32.16 -35.73 -24.33
CA MET A 1 31.02 -35.05 -24.98
C MET A 1 30.19 -34.52 -23.84
N ASP A 2 30.66 -33.39 -23.35
CA ASP A 2 30.19 -32.70 -22.17
C ASP A 2 28.96 -31.90 -22.59
N TYR A 3 27.81 -32.21 -22.00
CA TYR A 3 26.59 -31.41 -22.15
C TYR A 3 26.57 -30.43 -20.98
N GLU A 4 26.89 -29.17 -21.27
CA GLU A 4 26.73 -28.06 -20.33
C GLU A 4 25.23 -27.82 -20.08
N LEU A 5 24.84 -27.90 -18.81
CA LEU A 5 23.56 -27.42 -18.29
C LEU A 5 23.55 -25.89 -18.42
N VAL A 6 22.73 -25.37 -19.34
CA VAL A 6 22.34 -23.97 -19.32
C VAL A 6 21.21 -23.81 -18.31
N ASP A 7 21.53 -23.31 -17.13
CA ASP A 7 20.54 -22.80 -16.18
C ASP A 7 19.84 -21.59 -16.82
N ASP A 8 18.66 -21.84 -17.39
CA ASP A 8 17.70 -20.80 -17.75
C ASP A 8 17.27 -20.07 -16.48
N ILE A 9 17.96 -18.97 -16.16
CA ILE A 9 17.48 -18.00 -15.17
C ILE A 9 16.30 -17.28 -15.81
N VAL A 10 15.11 -17.85 -15.66
CA VAL A 10 13.86 -17.15 -15.92
C VAL A 10 13.76 -16.05 -14.87
N ALA A 11 14.13 -14.82 -15.24
CA ALA A 11 13.78 -13.67 -14.44
C ALA A 11 12.24 -13.57 -14.45
N GLU A 12 11.60 -14.08 -13.39
CA GLU A 12 10.18 -13.81 -13.16
C GLU A 12 10.01 -12.29 -13.17
N VAL A 13 9.30 -11.79 -14.19
CA VAL A 13 8.92 -10.40 -14.27
C VAL A 13 7.84 -10.21 -13.22
N VAL A 14 8.25 -9.84 -12.00
CA VAL A 14 7.29 -9.57 -10.93
C VAL A 14 6.58 -8.27 -11.26
N GLU A 15 5.26 -8.35 -11.43
CA GLU A 15 4.43 -7.20 -11.75
C GLU A 15 4.51 -6.14 -10.64
N VAL A 16 4.78 -4.90 -11.07
CA VAL A 16 4.74 -3.71 -10.22
C VAL A 16 3.29 -3.30 -10.06
N ILE A 17 2.81 -3.25 -8.82
CA ILE A 17 1.45 -2.83 -8.50
C ILE A 17 1.51 -1.42 -7.93
N GLU A 18 0.70 -0.52 -8.50
CA GLU A 18 0.51 0.84 -8.01
C GLU A 18 -0.93 1.02 -7.54
N PHE A 19 -1.12 1.67 -6.39
CA PHE A 19 -2.45 1.91 -5.81
C PHE A 19 -2.48 3.29 -5.15
N GLU A 20 -3.52 4.07 -5.44
CA GLU A 20 -3.71 5.39 -4.84
C GLU A 20 -4.99 5.39 -4.00
N MET A 21 -4.88 5.91 -2.77
CA MET A 21 -6.01 6.20 -1.90
C MET A 21 -6.02 7.68 -1.57
N THR A 22 -7.20 8.27 -1.48
CA THR A 22 -7.36 9.64 -1.01
C THR A 22 -8.40 9.70 0.10
N SER A 23 -8.31 10.72 0.94
CA SER A 23 -9.35 11.02 1.93
C SER A 23 -10.62 11.61 1.29
N GLU A 24 -10.55 12.00 0.01
CA GLU A 24 -11.66 12.54 -0.75
C GLU A 24 -12.39 11.40 -1.46
N CYS A 25 -13.56 11.05 -0.95
CA CYS A 25 -14.37 10.03 -1.57
C CYS A 25 -15.18 10.63 -2.74
N THR A 26 -14.85 10.24 -3.98
CA THR A 26 -15.64 10.56 -5.17
C THR A 26 -16.40 9.32 -5.62
N CYS A 27 -17.71 9.28 -5.38
CA CYS A 27 -18.53 8.14 -5.79
C CYS A 27 -19.29 8.48 -7.04
N GLU A 28 -19.41 7.51 -7.92
CA GLU A 28 -20.17 7.64 -9.15
C GLU A 28 -21.33 6.63 -9.11
N VAL A 29 -22.52 7.07 -9.48
CA VAL A 29 -23.64 6.18 -9.79
C VAL A 29 -23.56 5.85 -11.27
N PHE A 30 -23.47 4.56 -11.57
CA PHE A 30 -23.62 4.05 -12.93
C PHE A 30 -25.10 3.94 -13.27
N ASP A 31 -25.50 4.58 -14.37
CA ASP A 31 -26.86 4.52 -14.91
C ASP A 31 -26.88 3.53 -16.08
N GLU A 32 -27.48 2.36 -15.84
CA GLU A 32 -27.54 1.26 -16.82
C GLU A 32 -28.39 1.58 -18.06
N ASP A 33 -29.30 2.56 -17.96
CA ASP A 33 -30.17 2.97 -19.08
C ASP A 33 -29.43 3.90 -20.05
N THR A 34 -28.48 4.69 -19.55
CA THR A 34 -27.69 5.66 -20.33
C THR A 34 -26.25 5.21 -20.57
N ASP A 35 -25.84 4.07 -20.01
CA ASP A 35 -24.48 3.52 -20.07
C ASP A 35 -23.42 4.55 -19.65
N SER A 36 -23.71 5.31 -18.58
CA SER A 36 -22.85 6.41 -18.14
C SER A 36 -22.82 6.58 -16.62
N SER A 37 -21.68 7.06 -16.13
CA SER A 37 -21.43 7.31 -14.71
C SER A 37 -21.57 8.79 -14.38
N TYR A 38 -22.23 9.11 -13.25
CA TYR A 38 -22.38 10.48 -12.76
C TYR A 38 -21.98 10.58 -11.27
N PRO A 39 -21.47 11.73 -10.80
CA PRO A 39 -21.14 11.90 -9.38
C PRO A 39 -22.36 11.68 -8.48
N SER A 40 -22.24 10.76 -7.53
CA SER A 40 -23.22 10.49 -6.49
C SER A 40 -23.13 11.55 -5.39
N ALA A 41 -24.28 12.04 -4.93
CA ALA A 41 -24.37 12.90 -3.75
C ALA A 41 -24.22 12.13 -2.43
N GLU A 42 -24.45 10.82 -2.46
CA GLU A 42 -24.31 9.93 -1.30
C GLU A 42 -23.22 8.93 -1.59
N CYS A 43 -22.21 8.89 -0.72
CA CYS A 43 -21.27 7.80 -0.74
C CYS A 43 -21.30 6.99 0.55
N PHE A 44 -21.86 5.79 0.43
CA PHE A 44 -21.84 4.77 1.48
C PHE A 44 -20.77 3.74 1.11
N GLY A 45 -19.86 3.41 2.04
CA GLY A 45 -18.92 2.30 1.88
C GLY A 45 -17.57 2.64 1.26
N CYS A 46 -17.43 3.69 0.46
CA CYS A 46 -16.21 4.01 -0.31
C CYS A 46 -14.87 3.93 0.43
N TRP A 47 -14.76 4.44 1.67
CA TRP A 47 -13.51 4.27 2.42
C TRP A 47 -13.26 2.82 2.83
N ASP A 48 -14.31 2.11 3.28
CA ASP A 48 -14.22 0.70 3.65
C ASP A 48 -13.98 -0.18 2.41
N ASP A 49 -14.61 0.15 1.28
CA ASP A 49 -14.42 -0.50 -0.02
C ASP A 49 -13.00 -0.26 -0.55
N ASP A 50 -12.46 0.95 -0.42
CA ASP A 50 -11.07 1.25 -0.78
C ASP A 50 -10.08 0.49 0.11
N LYS A 51 -10.39 0.32 1.40
CA LYS A 51 -9.59 -0.53 2.30
C LYS A 51 -9.60 -1.99 1.86
N ASP A 52 -10.77 -2.51 1.50
CA ASP A 52 -10.89 -3.88 1.00
C ASP A 52 -10.16 -4.05 -0.34
N ASN A 53 -10.35 -3.12 -1.28
CA ASN A 53 -9.65 -3.10 -2.56
C ASN A 53 -8.12 -3.04 -2.37
N PHE A 54 -7.63 -2.18 -1.49
CA PHE A 54 -6.21 -2.12 -1.14
C PHE A 54 -5.71 -3.43 -0.55
N ARG A 55 -6.51 -4.04 0.34
CA ARG A 55 -6.18 -5.33 0.96
C ARG A 55 -6.02 -6.42 -0.10
N PHE A 56 -6.97 -6.54 -1.03
CA PHE A 56 -6.90 -7.55 -2.08
C PHE A 56 -5.84 -7.26 -3.14
N ALA A 57 -5.66 -6.00 -3.55
CA ALA A 57 -4.77 -5.63 -4.65
C ALA A 57 -3.30 -5.47 -4.23
N VAL A 58 -3.04 -5.07 -2.98
CA VAL A 58 -1.69 -4.73 -2.52
C VAL A 58 -1.24 -5.58 -1.34
N VAL A 59 -2.02 -5.63 -0.26
CA VAL A 59 -1.59 -6.30 0.98
C VAL A 59 -1.46 -7.80 0.78
N ASN A 60 -2.48 -8.46 0.23
CA ASN A 60 -2.45 -9.91 0.03
C ASN A 60 -1.30 -10.35 -0.89
N PRO A 61 -1.08 -9.74 -2.07
CA PRO A 61 0.08 -10.06 -2.90
C PRO A 61 1.40 -9.76 -2.20
N TRP A 62 1.50 -8.66 -1.45
CA TRP A 62 2.71 -8.33 -0.72
C TRP A 62 3.04 -9.37 0.36
N LEU A 63 2.04 -9.82 1.12
CA LEU A 63 2.16 -10.88 2.12
C LEU A 63 2.56 -12.21 1.47
N GLU A 64 1.88 -12.60 0.39
CA GLU A 64 2.16 -13.84 -0.35
C GLU A 64 3.61 -13.86 -0.88
N ARG A 65 4.05 -12.77 -1.52
CA ARG A 65 5.42 -12.64 -2.06
C ARG A 65 6.49 -12.72 -0.97
N ASN A 66 6.15 -12.37 0.26
CA ASN A 66 7.05 -12.43 1.42
C ASN A 66 6.88 -13.69 2.28
N GLY A 67 5.84 -14.50 2.04
CA GLY A 67 5.49 -15.64 2.90
C GLY A 67 5.06 -15.22 4.31
N TRP A 68 4.35 -14.11 4.42
CA TRP A 68 3.84 -13.52 5.66
C TRP A 68 2.33 -13.68 5.76
N ASP A 69 1.79 -13.41 6.95
CA ASP A 69 0.36 -13.41 7.25
C ASP A 69 -0.09 -12.06 7.84
N ASP A 70 -1.40 -11.92 8.06
CA ASP A 70 -2.01 -10.70 8.61
C ASP A 70 -1.51 -10.29 10.00
N ASP A 71 -1.03 -11.27 10.78
CA ASP A 71 -0.55 -11.11 12.15
C ASP A 71 0.95 -10.81 12.21
N THR A 72 1.64 -10.92 11.08
CA THR A 72 3.08 -10.64 10.98
C THR A 72 3.34 -9.20 11.40
N LEU A 73 4.29 -9.03 12.33
CA LEU A 73 4.70 -7.73 12.80
C LEU A 73 5.56 -7.04 11.74
N ILE A 74 5.16 -5.84 11.35
CA ILE A 74 5.76 -5.01 10.32
C ILE A 74 6.36 -3.77 10.97
N TYR A 75 7.64 -3.53 10.69
CA TYR A 75 8.32 -2.29 10.97
C TYR A 75 8.03 -1.29 9.85
N VAL A 76 7.44 -0.16 10.21
CA VAL A 76 7.15 0.96 9.31
C VAL A 76 8.10 2.09 9.66
N PHE A 77 8.79 2.62 8.66
CA PHE A 77 9.72 3.73 8.84
C PHE A 77 9.49 4.82 7.80
N SER A 78 9.66 6.07 8.24
CA SER A 78 9.83 7.21 7.35
C SER A 78 10.92 8.12 7.89
N GLY A 79 11.77 8.62 6.98
CA GLY A 79 12.85 9.55 7.30
C GLY A 79 12.49 11.01 7.07
N ASN A 80 11.29 11.31 6.56
CA ASN A 80 10.92 12.65 6.09
C ASN A 80 9.45 12.99 6.34
N MET A 81 8.91 12.63 7.50
CA MET A 81 7.57 13.02 7.91
C MET A 81 7.51 14.51 8.23
N ASN A 82 6.33 15.11 8.04
CA ASN A 82 6.01 16.53 8.22
C ASN A 82 6.95 17.53 7.51
N TRP A 83 6.61 18.82 7.59
CA TRP A 83 7.40 19.92 7.04
C TRP A 83 8.85 20.02 7.57
N ASN A 84 9.12 19.49 8.77
CA ASN A 84 10.46 19.46 9.37
C ASN A 84 11.28 18.23 8.98
N ARG A 85 10.75 17.32 8.16
CA ARG A 85 11.42 16.09 7.69
C ARG A 85 11.93 15.24 8.85
N VAL A 86 11.09 15.06 9.86
CA VAL A 86 11.44 14.26 11.04
C VAL A 86 11.36 12.77 10.69
N ALA A 87 12.31 12.00 11.22
CA ALA A 87 12.28 10.55 11.11
C ALA A 87 11.42 9.95 12.23
N GLY A 88 10.76 8.84 11.93
CA GLY A 88 10.00 8.09 12.91
C GLY A 88 9.63 6.70 12.41
N TRP A 89 9.21 5.87 13.34
CA TRP A 89 8.91 4.47 13.08
C TRP A 89 7.83 3.96 14.02
N THR A 90 7.21 2.84 13.64
CA THR A 90 6.30 2.08 14.47
C THR A 90 6.30 0.62 14.05
N ASN A 91 5.92 -0.27 14.97
CA ASN A 91 5.60 -1.66 14.67
C ASN A 91 4.08 -1.82 14.65
N ILE A 92 3.56 -2.49 13.62
CA ILE A 92 2.12 -2.74 13.42
C ILE A 92 1.93 -4.16 12.93
N ARG A 93 0.71 -4.69 13.00
CA ARG A 93 0.37 -5.91 12.25
C ARG A 93 0.25 -5.58 10.76
N ALA A 94 0.53 -6.54 9.90
CA ALA A 94 0.41 -6.33 8.46
C ALA A 94 -1.02 -5.94 8.03
N SER A 95 -2.03 -6.43 8.74
CA SER A 95 -3.43 -6.02 8.57
C SER A 95 -3.70 -4.53 8.84
N GLU A 96 -2.82 -3.84 9.57
CA GLU A 96 -2.99 -2.44 10.01
C GLU A 96 -2.23 -1.43 9.12
N VAL A 97 -1.65 -1.88 7.99
CA VAL A 97 -0.78 -1.06 7.11
C VAL A 97 -1.43 0.23 6.62
N ILE A 98 -2.72 0.21 6.29
CA ILE A 98 -3.45 1.42 5.89
C ILE A 98 -3.59 2.34 7.09
N ASP A 99 -4.13 1.82 8.19
CA ASP A 99 -4.53 2.61 9.36
C ASP A 99 -3.34 3.36 9.96
N ALA A 100 -2.15 2.76 9.95
CA ALA A 100 -0.92 3.37 10.43
C ALA A 100 -0.52 4.65 9.68
N LEU A 101 -0.91 4.78 8.40
CA LEU A 101 -0.56 5.93 7.57
C LEU A 101 -1.70 6.95 7.41
N THR A 102 -2.91 6.63 7.85
CA THR A 102 -4.05 7.57 7.81
C THR A 102 -3.83 8.76 8.76
N LEU A 103 -4.35 9.93 8.36
CA LEU A 103 -4.33 11.14 9.17
C LEU A 103 -5.75 11.67 9.38
N ARG A 104 -5.95 12.45 10.43
CA ARG A 104 -7.17 13.24 10.61
C ARG A 104 -7.08 14.51 9.77
N GLY A 105 -7.53 14.44 8.53
CA GLY A 105 -7.54 15.55 7.58
C GLY A 105 -7.34 15.06 6.15
N ASP A 106 -7.05 15.98 5.24
CA ASP A 106 -6.89 15.65 3.83
C ASP A 106 -5.53 14.99 3.57
N PHE A 107 -5.55 13.81 2.95
CA PHE A 107 -4.35 13.10 2.58
C PHE A 107 -4.52 12.27 1.31
N ARG A 108 -3.39 11.92 0.72
CA ARG A 108 -3.25 10.98 -0.39
C ARG A 108 -2.13 10.00 -0.08
N LEU A 109 -2.41 8.71 -0.23
CA LEU A 109 -1.45 7.62 -0.09
C LEU A 109 -1.23 6.99 -1.46
N ARG A 110 0.02 6.96 -1.91
CA ARG A 110 0.41 6.30 -3.16
C ARG A 110 1.32 5.13 -2.84
N TYR A 111 0.77 3.93 -2.94
CA TYR A 111 1.49 2.69 -2.70
C TYR A 111 2.11 2.17 -3.98
N LYS A 112 3.31 1.61 -3.83
CA LYS A 112 3.99 0.87 -4.88
C LYS A 112 4.54 -0.43 -4.30
N LEU A 113 4.10 -1.56 -4.85
CA LEU A 113 4.64 -2.88 -4.58
C LEU A 113 5.52 -3.31 -5.76
N ASP A 114 6.83 -3.34 -5.54
CA ASP A 114 7.84 -3.71 -6.52
C ASP A 114 8.56 -4.98 -6.04
N GLY A 115 8.26 -6.11 -6.70
CA GLY A 115 8.67 -7.41 -6.17
C GLY A 115 8.08 -7.63 -4.78
N LYS A 116 8.96 -7.73 -3.77
CA LYS A 116 8.61 -7.90 -2.35
C LYS A 116 8.55 -6.59 -1.56
N GLN A 117 8.96 -5.48 -2.18
CA GLN A 117 9.14 -4.20 -1.51
C GLN A 117 7.86 -3.38 -1.63
N LEU A 118 7.20 -3.14 -0.50
CA LEU A 118 6.12 -2.18 -0.41
C LEU A 118 6.69 -0.82 0.01
N THR A 119 6.28 0.22 -0.69
CA THR A 119 6.55 1.61 -0.34
C THR A 119 5.27 2.42 -0.43
N CYS A 120 5.19 3.50 0.35
CA CYS A 120 4.07 4.43 0.28
C CYS A 120 4.57 5.86 0.32
N VAL A 121 4.05 6.72 -0.55
CA VAL A 121 4.25 8.17 -0.45
C VAL A 121 2.95 8.78 0.08
N ARG A 122 3.01 9.34 1.29
CA ARG A 122 1.92 10.15 1.85
C ARG A 122 2.10 11.61 1.50
N SER A 123 1.05 12.22 0.99
CA SER A 123 0.95 13.67 0.80
C SER A 123 -0.25 14.20 1.57
N SER A 124 -0.08 15.30 2.29
CA SER A 124 -1.14 16.03 2.99
C SER A 124 -0.82 17.52 2.95
N HIS A 125 -1.70 18.36 3.48
CA HIS A 125 -1.43 19.79 3.62
C HIS A 125 -0.09 20.09 4.32
N ASP A 126 0.27 19.27 5.32
CA ASP A 126 1.46 19.45 6.15
C ASP A 126 2.63 18.52 5.75
N GLU A 127 2.44 17.68 4.73
CA GLU A 127 3.44 16.73 4.23
C GLU A 127 3.50 16.73 2.70
N MET A 128 4.60 17.23 2.14
CA MET A 128 4.85 17.18 0.70
C MET A 128 5.65 15.93 0.30
N GLY A 129 5.05 14.74 0.50
CA GLY A 129 5.61 13.47 0.01
C GLY A 129 6.52 12.75 1.00
N ALA A 130 6.01 12.45 2.19
CA ALA A 130 6.69 11.58 3.15
C ALA A 130 6.74 10.15 2.57
N LEU A 131 7.94 9.57 2.48
CA LEU A 131 8.16 8.22 1.99
C LEU A 131 8.19 7.25 3.16
N PHE A 132 7.38 6.21 3.08
CA PHE A 132 7.29 5.12 4.03
C PHE A 132 7.79 3.82 3.40
N THR A 133 8.56 3.08 4.18
CA THR A 133 9.06 1.75 3.84
C THR A 133 8.56 0.74 4.86
N PHE A 134 8.29 -0.48 4.40
CA PHE A 134 7.74 -1.55 5.21
C PHE A 134 8.67 -2.76 5.16
N SER A 135 9.02 -3.30 6.32
CA SER A 135 9.81 -4.53 6.46
C SER A 135 9.26 -5.39 7.58
N LYS A 136 9.59 -6.69 7.60
CA LYS A 136 9.32 -7.52 8.78
C LYS A 136 10.02 -6.88 9.98
N ALA A 137 9.32 -6.75 11.10
CA ALA A 137 9.94 -6.35 12.35
C ALA A 137 10.93 -7.45 12.79
N GLU A 138 12.07 -7.06 13.32
CA GLU A 138 12.94 -8.02 13.99
C GLU A 138 12.19 -8.54 15.22
N GLU A 139 12.08 -9.86 15.36
CA GLU A 139 11.72 -10.44 16.65
C GLU A 139 12.86 -10.05 17.59
N ASP A 140 12.61 -9.15 18.54
CA ASP A 140 13.58 -8.81 19.57
C ASP A 140 14.15 -10.12 20.13
N ALA A 141 15.43 -10.36 19.86
CA ALA A 141 16.19 -11.37 20.55
C ALA A 141 16.35 -10.89 22.00
N GLU A 142 15.37 -11.21 22.84
CA GLU A 142 15.53 -11.16 24.30
C GLU A 142 16.69 -12.04 24.77
#